data_AF-L9KLU9-F1
#
_entry.id   AF-L9KLU9-F1
#
_cell.length_a   1.000
_cell.length_b   1.000
_cell.length_c   1.000
_cell.angle_alpha   90.00
_cell.angle_beta   90.00
_cell.angle_gamma   90.00
#
_symmetry.space_group_name_H-M   'P 1'
#
loop_
_entity.id
_entity.type
_entity.pdbx_description
1 polymer ?
#
loop_
_entity_poly.entity_id
_entity_poly.type
_entity_poly.pdbx_seq_one_letter_code
_entity_poly.pdbx_strand_id
1 'polypeptide(L)'
;MPVGKRVHRPLSLENLDSPSLTVRLHAGLIRALNVLSVLVPALPVKNLNGTGPVHPALAGMTGILLCAAGLPVCLTRAPKPILHPPPVSKSDVKPVPGVPGVCRKTKKKHLKKSKNPEDVVRRYMQKVKNPPDEVSRELSRGSMSGWRRGTSPPESWGAKPQDDCTICMERLVTASGYEGVLRHKGVRPELVGRLGRCGHMYHLLCLVAMYSNGNKDGSLQCPTCKAIYGEKTGTQPPGKMEFHLIPHSLPGFADTQTIRIVYDIPTGIQGPEHPNPGKKFTARGFPRHCYLPNNEKGRKVLRLLITAWERRLIFTIGTSNTTGESDTVVWNEIHHKTEFGSNLTGHGYPDASYLDNVLAELTAQGVSEAVAKA
;
A
#
# COMPACT_ATOMS: atom_id res chain seq x y z
N MET A 1 14.24 105.67 1.43
CA MET A 1 15.48 104.96 1.01
C MET A 1 15.25 103.46 1.17
N PRO A 2 15.78 102.60 0.28
CA PRO A 2 15.16 102.04 -0.95
C PRO A 2 14.64 100.59 -0.77
N VAL A 3 13.59 100.11 -1.47
CA VAL A 3 13.52 99.46 -2.82
C VAL A 3 14.31 98.15 -3.00
N GLY A 4 13.63 97.06 -3.43
CA GLY A 4 14.21 95.92 -4.17
C GLY A 4 13.50 94.58 -3.94
N LYS A 5 12.42 94.23 -4.67
CA LYS A 5 12.34 93.37 -5.89
C LYS A 5 12.83 91.90 -5.77
N ARG A 6 11.85 90.99 -5.95
CA ARG A 6 11.79 89.65 -6.61
C ARG A 6 13.11 88.93 -6.94
N VAL A 7 13.14 87.60 -6.75
CA VAL A 7 13.41 86.58 -7.80
C VAL A 7 12.75 85.24 -7.44
N HIS A 8 12.18 84.56 -8.45
CA HIS A 8 11.66 83.19 -8.44
C HIS A 8 12.68 82.24 -9.11
N ARG A 9 12.64 80.95 -8.70
CA ARG A 9 13.15 79.69 -9.33
C ARG A 9 14.55 79.19 -8.91
N PRO A 10 14.88 77.88 -9.09
CA PRO A 10 14.13 76.65 -8.74
C PRO A 10 15.05 75.49 -8.23
N LEU A 11 14.46 74.30 -8.04
CA LEU A 11 15.05 72.93 -8.00
C LEU A 11 15.77 72.43 -6.73
N SER A 12 15.27 71.33 -6.16
CA SER A 12 15.94 70.01 -6.23
C SER A 12 15.07 68.90 -5.58
N LEU A 13 14.77 67.85 -6.36
CA LEU A 13 14.46 66.53 -5.83
C LEU A 13 15.76 65.95 -5.31
N GLU A 14 15.85 65.64 -4.02
CA GLU A 14 16.72 64.59 -3.49
C GLU A 14 16.45 64.39 -1.98
N ASN A 15 16.57 63.13 -1.54
CA ASN A 15 16.34 62.58 -0.19
C ASN A 15 14.91 62.13 0.15
N LEU A 16 14.54 60.96 -0.37
CA LEU A 16 13.57 60.04 0.26
C LEU A 16 14.25 58.68 0.51
N ASP A 17 15.27 58.67 1.37
CA ASP A 17 15.78 57.42 1.96
C ASP A 17 15.59 57.47 3.47
N SER A 18 14.48 56.88 3.94
CA SER A 18 14.36 56.44 5.33
C SER A 18 13.68 55.07 5.37
N PRO A 19 14.36 54.01 5.86
CA PRO A 19 13.85 52.63 5.89
C PRO A 19 12.69 52.40 6.86
N SER A 20 12.18 53.45 7.53
CA SER A 20 11.06 53.35 8.48
C SER A 20 9.66 53.52 7.85
N LEU A 21 9.54 54.17 6.69
CA LEU A 21 8.24 54.37 6.03
C LEU A 21 7.81 53.14 5.21
N THR A 22 8.75 52.50 4.51
CA THR A 22 8.50 51.36 3.62
C THR A 22 8.06 50.12 4.40
N VAL A 23 8.61 49.90 5.60
CA VAL A 23 8.23 48.79 6.49
C VAL A 23 6.84 49.00 7.09
N ARG A 24 6.46 50.25 7.40
CA ARG A 24 5.12 50.59 7.94
C ARG A 24 4.03 50.48 6.88
N LEU A 25 4.31 50.85 5.63
CA LEU A 25 3.40 50.67 4.49
C LEU A 25 3.21 49.18 4.15
N HIS A 26 4.28 48.37 4.16
CA HIS A 26 4.18 46.92 3.92
C HIS A 26 3.44 46.18 5.04
N ALA A 27 3.72 46.50 6.31
CA ALA A 27 3.01 45.90 7.44
C ALA A 27 1.54 46.33 7.49
N GLY A 28 1.23 47.60 7.17
CA GLY A 28 -0.14 48.10 7.04
C GLY A 28 -0.93 47.43 5.90
N LEU A 29 -0.28 47.19 4.75
CA LEU A 29 -0.89 46.52 3.60
C LEU A 29 -1.11 45.03 3.85
N ILE A 30 -0.17 44.33 4.51
CA ILE A 30 -0.31 42.92 4.89
C ILE A 30 -1.40 42.74 5.96
N ARG A 31 -1.51 43.67 6.92
CA ARG A 31 -2.58 43.66 7.94
C ARG A 31 -3.94 43.98 7.33
N ALA A 32 -4.01 44.89 6.34
CA ALA A 32 -5.24 45.17 5.59
C ALA A 32 -5.65 44.00 4.67
N LEU A 33 -4.70 43.31 4.04
CA LEU A 33 -4.95 42.10 3.23
C LEU A 33 -5.39 40.90 4.09
N ASN A 34 -4.82 40.73 5.30
CA ASN A 34 -5.28 39.72 6.26
C ASN A 34 -6.64 40.04 6.88
N VAL A 35 -6.98 41.32 7.10
CA VAL A 35 -8.31 41.72 7.57
C VAL A 35 -9.36 41.55 6.47
N LEU A 36 -9.03 41.81 5.20
CA LEU A 36 -9.95 41.55 4.07
C LEU A 36 -10.21 40.06 3.84
N SER A 37 -9.21 39.19 4.06
CA SER A 37 -9.36 37.74 3.88
C SER A 37 -10.10 37.05 5.04
N VAL A 38 -10.25 37.72 6.19
CA VAL A 38 -11.04 37.23 7.34
C VAL A 38 -12.52 37.60 7.23
N LEU A 39 -12.91 38.54 6.36
CA LEU A 39 -14.30 39.03 6.21
C LEU A 39 -15.09 38.43 5.03
N VAL A 40 -14.48 37.55 4.22
CA VAL A 40 -15.15 36.93 3.07
C VAL A 40 -15.52 35.48 3.37
N PRO A 41 -16.82 35.13 3.54
CA PRO A 41 -17.23 33.75 3.69
C PRO A 41 -17.02 33.01 2.35
N ALA A 42 -16.02 32.15 2.28
CA ALA A 42 -15.91 31.19 1.19
C ALA A 42 -16.93 30.07 1.44
N LEU A 43 -18.02 30.04 0.67
CA LEU A 43 -19.04 28.98 0.75
C LEU A 43 -18.56 27.73 -0.01
N PRO A 44 -18.27 26.59 0.65
CA PRO A 44 -18.00 25.36 -0.05
C PRO A 44 -19.34 24.72 -0.47
N VAL A 45 -19.57 24.62 -1.78
CA VAL A 45 -20.67 23.80 -2.31
C VAL A 45 -20.28 22.33 -2.12
N LYS A 46 -20.64 21.72 -0.98
CA LYS A 46 -20.41 20.30 -0.71
C LYS A 46 -21.61 19.45 -1.16
N ASN A 47 -21.28 18.37 -1.89
CA ASN A 47 -22.08 17.18 -2.20
C ASN A 47 -23.47 17.38 -2.81
N LEU A 48 -23.57 17.47 -4.15
CA LEU A 48 -24.78 17.10 -4.89
C LEU A 48 -24.43 16.53 -6.28
N ASN A 49 -24.76 15.25 -6.48
CA ASN A 49 -24.55 14.48 -7.72
C ASN A 49 -25.60 14.85 -8.79
N GLY A 50 -25.48 16.01 -9.44
CA GLY A 50 -26.39 16.42 -10.53
C GLY A 50 -25.71 17.22 -11.64
N THR A 51 -25.83 16.76 -12.89
CA THR A 51 -25.28 17.40 -14.09
C THR A 51 -26.27 18.40 -14.71
N GLY A 52 -26.68 19.43 -13.96
CA GLY A 52 -27.62 20.47 -14.43
C GLY A 52 -27.08 21.90 -14.27
N PRO A 53 -27.47 22.86 -15.15
CA PRO A 53 -27.03 24.27 -15.11
C PRO A 53 -27.59 25.07 -13.91
N VAL A 54 -28.35 24.42 -13.02
CA VAL A 54 -29.03 25.04 -11.88
C VAL A 54 -28.05 25.46 -10.78
N HIS A 55 -26.91 24.77 -10.65
CA HIS A 55 -25.92 25.04 -9.60
C HIS A 55 -25.02 26.27 -9.85
N PRO A 56 -24.48 26.51 -11.06
CA PRO A 56 -23.82 27.76 -11.41
C PRO A 56 -24.75 28.96 -11.23
N ALA A 57 -26.04 28.80 -11.57
CA ALA A 57 -27.05 29.82 -11.36
C ALA A 57 -27.28 30.10 -9.86
N LEU A 58 -27.39 29.07 -9.01
CA LEU A 58 -27.58 29.25 -7.56
C LEU A 58 -26.35 29.87 -6.87
N ALA A 59 -25.13 29.44 -7.25
CA ALA A 59 -23.89 30.05 -6.76
C ALA A 59 -23.73 31.50 -7.24
N GLY A 60 -24.13 31.78 -8.49
CA GLY A 60 -24.20 33.13 -9.06
C GLY A 60 -25.22 34.01 -8.33
N MET A 61 -26.43 33.50 -8.08
CA MET A 61 -27.47 34.21 -7.33
C MET A 61 -27.05 34.50 -5.89
N THR A 62 -26.41 33.54 -5.21
CA THR A 62 -25.87 33.74 -3.85
C THR A 62 -24.75 34.77 -3.85
N GLY A 63 -23.85 34.75 -4.85
CA GLY A 63 -22.81 35.75 -5.02
C GLY A 63 -23.36 37.16 -5.30
N ILE A 64 -24.43 37.27 -6.08
CA ILE A 64 -25.10 38.55 -6.36
C ILE A 64 -25.78 39.10 -5.09
N LEU A 65 -26.46 38.26 -4.32
CA LEU A 65 -27.11 38.66 -3.05
C LEU A 65 -26.10 39.12 -2.00
N LEU A 66 -24.95 38.44 -1.90
CA LEU A 66 -23.87 38.83 -0.99
C LEU A 66 -23.17 40.13 -1.44
N CYS A 67 -22.99 40.32 -2.76
CA CYS A 67 -22.51 41.60 -3.32
C CYS A 67 -23.48 42.76 -3.03
N ALA A 68 -24.80 42.52 -3.12
CA ALA A 68 -25.82 43.53 -2.83
C ALA A 68 -25.82 43.99 -1.36
N ALA A 69 -25.31 43.17 -0.44
CA ALA A 69 -25.12 43.50 0.98
C ALA A 69 -23.77 44.22 1.26
N GLY A 70 -23.00 44.57 0.22
CA GLY A 70 -21.71 45.24 0.38
C GLY A 70 -20.57 44.34 0.87
N LEU A 71 -20.77 43.01 0.89
CA LEU A 71 -19.73 42.05 1.25
C LEU A 71 -18.86 41.76 0.02
N PRO A 72 -17.52 41.84 0.13
CA PRO A 72 -16.65 41.45 -0.98
C PRO A 72 -16.80 39.95 -1.24
N VAL A 73 -17.20 39.57 -2.47
CA VAL A 73 -17.33 38.16 -2.88
C VAL A 73 -16.26 37.87 -3.92
N CYS A 74 -15.32 36.97 -3.61
CA CYS A 74 -14.36 36.46 -4.59
C CYS A 74 -14.85 35.12 -5.13
N LEU A 75 -15.39 35.11 -6.35
CA LEU A 75 -15.71 33.87 -7.06
C LEU A 75 -14.42 33.27 -7.64
N THR A 76 -13.71 32.49 -6.83
CA THR A 76 -12.59 31.70 -7.35
C THR A 76 -13.16 30.51 -8.13
N ARG A 77 -12.76 30.35 -9.40
CA ARG A 77 -13.07 29.14 -10.16
C ARG A 77 -12.50 27.94 -9.40
N ALA A 78 -13.35 26.98 -9.02
CA ALA A 78 -12.88 25.73 -8.46
C ALA A 78 -11.81 25.14 -9.41
N PRO A 79 -10.60 24.79 -8.92
CA PRO A 79 -9.59 24.17 -9.74
C PRO A 79 -10.22 22.98 -10.47
N LYS A 80 -10.07 22.92 -11.81
CA LYS A 80 -10.56 21.77 -12.56
C LYS A 80 -9.90 20.51 -11.98
N PRO A 81 -10.66 19.49 -11.56
CA PRO A 81 -10.06 18.25 -11.08
C PRO A 81 -9.19 17.66 -12.19
N ILE A 82 -7.94 17.35 -11.85
CA ILE A 82 -6.97 16.77 -12.77
C ILE A 82 -7.25 15.26 -12.86
N LEU A 83 -8.26 14.86 -13.64
CA LEU A 83 -8.70 13.45 -13.70
C LEU A 83 -7.60 12.49 -14.18
N HIS A 84 -6.75 12.96 -15.10
CA HIS A 84 -5.56 12.26 -15.58
C HIS A 84 -4.33 13.13 -15.33
N PRO A 85 -3.15 12.54 -15.01
CA PRO A 85 -1.94 13.34 -14.89
C PRO A 85 -1.73 14.07 -16.21
N PRO A 86 -1.47 15.39 -16.20
CA PRO A 86 -1.20 16.15 -17.41
C PRO A 86 -0.03 15.51 -18.18
N PRO A 87 0.01 15.65 -19.51
CA PRO A 87 1.17 15.21 -20.28
C PRO A 87 2.45 15.82 -19.72
N VAL A 88 3.42 14.96 -19.40
CA VAL A 88 4.73 15.38 -18.85
C VAL A 88 5.77 15.25 -19.96
N SER A 89 6.53 16.31 -20.20
CA SER A 89 7.64 16.26 -21.15
C SER A 89 8.75 15.34 -20.63
N LYS A 90 9.53 14.71 -21.52
CA LYS A 90 10.64 13.84 -21.10
C LYS A 90 11.69 14.58 -20.27
N SER A 91 11.88 15.88 -20.48
CA SER A 91 12.81 16.73 -19.72
C SER A 91 12.37 16.97 -18.28
N ASP A 92 11.06 16.91 -17.99
CA ASP A 92 10.52 17.13 -16.65
C ASP A 92 10.52 15.87 -15.78
N VAL A 93 10.81 14.72 -16.39
CA VAL A 93 10.90 13.43 -15.72
C VAL A 93 12.19 13.38 -14.89
N LYS A 94 12.03 13.35 -13.56
CA LYS A 94 13.16 13.29 -12.62
C LYS A 94 13.24 11.91 -11.94
N PRO A 95 14.44 11.44 -11.57
CA PRO A 95 14.59 10.23 -10.76
C PRO A 95 13.98 10.44 -9.36
N VAL A 96 13.61 9.34 -8.70
CA VAL A 96 13.07 9.41 -7.33
C VAL A 96 14.24 9.48 -6.32
N PRO A 97 14.28 10.50 -5.44
CA PRO A 97 15.35 10.64 -4.46
C PRO A 97 15.50 9.41 -3.55
N GLY A 98 16.73 8.95 -3.33
CA GLY A 98 17.03 7.86 -2.41
C GLY A 98 16.59 6.46 -2.88
N VAL A 99 16.20 6.30 -4.15
CA VAL A 99 15.84 4.99 -4.73
C VAL A 99 16.71 4.71 -5.96
N PRO A 100 17.56 3.68 -5.94
CA PRO A 100 18.50 3.43 -7.03
C PRO A 100 17.82 2.83 -8.26
N GLY A 101 18.20 3.37 -9.43
CA GLY A 101 17.70 2.95 -10.74
C GLY A 101 16.34 3.57 -11.09
N VAL A 102 15.93 3.42 -12.35
CA VAL A 102 14.65 3.92 -12.88
C VAL A 102 13.80 2.83 -13.53
N CYS A 103 14.39 1.65 -13.76
CA CYS A 103 13.77 0.51 -14.42
C CYS A 103 14.25 -0.80 -13.79
N ARG A 104 13.33 -1.72 -13.54
CA ARG A 104 13.58 -3.08 -13.04
C ARG A 104 12.95 -4.07 -14.02
N LYS A 105 13.76 -4.99 -14.56
CA LYS A 105 13.28 -6.06 -15.45
C LYS A 105 13.28 -7.38 -14.69
N THR A 106 12.17 -8.09 -14.67
CA THR A 106 12.17 -9.48 -14.21
C THR A 106 12.62 -10.36 -15.38
N LYS A 107 13.83 -10.92 -15.31
CA LYS A 107 14.27 -11.96 -16.25
C LYS A 107 13.65 -13.29 -15.82
N LYS A 108 13.45 -14.23 -16.76
CA LYS A 108 13.05 -15.63 -16.50
C LYS A 108 14.05 -16.39 -15.57
N LYS A 109 15.17 -15.76 -15.23
CA LYS A 109 16.30 -16.33 -14.48
C LYS A 109 15.92 -16.37 -13.00
N HIS A 110 16.04 -17.56 -12.42
CA HIS A 110 15.71 -17.93 -11.03
C HIS A 110 14.26 -18.34 -10.76
N LEU A 111 13.67 -19.19 -11.62
CA LEU A 111 12.83 -20.24 -11.07
C LEU A 111 13.79 -21.14 -10.25
N LYS A 112 13.92 -20.88 -8.94
CA LYS A 112 14.68 -21.78 -8.05
C LYS A 112 14.11 -23.17 -8.29
N LYS A 113 14.98 -24.14 -8.61
CA LYS A 113 14.60 -25.53 -8.86
C LYS A 113 13.63 -25.97 -7.77
N SER A 114 12.48 -26.52 -8.16
CA SER A 114 11.44 -27.00 -7.24
C SER A 114 12.12 -27.77 -6.11
N LYS A 115 12.05 -27.22 -4.89
CA LYS A 115 12.61 -27.88 -3.72
C LYS A 115 11.64 -28.96 -3.30
N ASN A 116 12.18 -30.14 -2.93
CA ASN A 116 11.37 -31.22 -2.41
C ASN A 116 10.48 -30.68 -1.27
N PRO A 117 9.14 -30.82 -1.37
CA PRO A 117 8.20 -30.35 -0.35
C PRO A 117 8.57 -30.74 1.07
N GLU A 118 9.01 -31.98 1.25
CA GLU A 118 9.41 -32.51 2.55
C GLU A 118 10.59 -31.74 3.14
N ASP A 119 11.63 -31.48 2.35
CA ASP A 119 12.84 -30.77 2.80
C ASP A 119 12.53 -29.33 3.22
N VAL A 120 11.61 -28.68 2.52
CA VAL A 120 11.20 -27.30 2.86
C VAL A 120 10.44 -27.27 4.17
N VAL A 121 9.48 -28.18 4.36
CA VAL A 121 8.70 -28.23 5.59
C VAL A 121 9.58 -28.63 6.77
N ARG A 122 10.43 -29.65 6.62
CA ARG A 122 11.38 -30.09 7.66
C ARG A 122 12.35 -28.99 8.08
N ARG A 123 12.75 -28.09 7.17
CA ARG A 123 13.63 -26.95 7.51
C ARG A 123 13.02 -26.01 8.56
N TYR A 124 11.70 -25.82 8.54
CA TYR A 124 11.02 -24.83 9.38
C TYR A 124 10.26 -25.44 10.56
N MET A 125 10.21 -26.77 10.63
CA MET A 125 9.43 -27.51 11.61
C MET A 125 10.35 -28.23 12.61
N GLN A 126 10.04 -28.07 13.89
CA GLN A 126 10.68 -28.79 14.98
C GLN A 126 9.82 -30.00 15.36
N LYS A 127 10.42 -31.19 15.41
CA LYS A 127 9.70 -32.43 15.76
C LYS A 127 9.19 -32.37 17.21
N VAL A 128 7.92 -32.69 17.42
CA VAL A 128 7.33 -32.84 18.75
C VAL A 128 7.31 -34.34 19.09
N LYS A 129 7.86 -34.72 20.25
CA LYS A 129 7.91 -36.14 20.68
C LYS A 129 6.56 -36.62 21.22
N ASN A 130 5.94 -35.81 22.08
CA ASN A 130 4.64 -36.08 22.68
C ASN A 130 3.75 -34.86 22.38
N PRO A 131 2.85 -34.93 21.39
CA PRO A 131 1.86 -33.89 21.20
C PRO A 131 0.96 -33.80 22.45
N PRO A 132 0.32 -32.65 22.71
CA PRO A 132 -0.50 -32.53 23.90
C PRO A 132 -1.75 -33.41 23.81
N ASP A 133 -1.92 -34.31 24.78
CA ASP A 133 -3.14 -35.10 24.94
C ASP A 133 -4.06 -34.44 25.97
N GLU A 134 -5.37 -34.48 25.75
CA GLU A 134 -6.40 -33.95 26.66
C GLU A 134 -6.36 -34.63 28.04
N VAL A 135 -6.09 -35.94 28.06
CA VAL A 135 -5.94 -36.76 29.29
C VAL A 135 -4.77 -36.29 30.15
N SER A 136 -3.65 -35.93 29.52
CA SER A 136 -2.46 -35.40 30.23
C SER A 136 -2.74 -34.04 30.89
N ARG A 137 -3.72 -33.27 30.36
CA ARG A 137 -4.11 -31.97 30.92
C ARG A 137 -5.18 -32.08 31.99
N GLU A 138 -6.08 -33.04 31.93
CA GLU A 138 -7.00 -33.32 33.04
C GLU A 138 -6.23 -33.74 34.29
N LEU A 139 -5.18 -34.56 34.13
CA LEU A 139 -4.26 -34.89 35.23
C LEU A 139 -3.51 -33.65 35.75
N SER A 140 -3.11 -32.73 34.87
CA SER A 140 -2.43 -31.48 35.26
C SER A 140 -3.37 -30.44 35.89
N ARG A 141 -4.64 -30.37 35.44
CA ARG A 141 -5.70 -29.50 36.00
C ARG A 141 -6.28 -30.09 37.29
N GLY A 142 -6.25 -31.41 37.44
CA GLY A 142 -6.70 -32.14 38.63
C GLY A 142 -5.83 -31.90 39.87
N SER A 143 -4.62 -31.35 39.71
CA SER A 143 -3.75 -30.95 40.82
C SER A 143 -3.99 -29.49 41.29
N MET A 144 -5.11 -28.88 40.92
CA MET A 144 -5.42 -27.47 41.21
C MET A 144 -6.68 -27.29 42.06
N SER A 145 -6.96 -28.21 42.99
CA SER A 145 -8.10 -28.20 43.91
C SER A 145 -8.09 -27.10 44.99
N GLY A 146 -7.25 -26.05 44.84
CA GLY A 146 -7.06 -24.99 45.83
C GLY A 146 -7.59 -23.59 45.48
N TRP A 147 -8.27 -23.39 44.34
CA TRP A 147 -8.71 -22.03 43.94
C TRP A 147 -10.09 -21.66 44.49
N ARG A 148 -10.11 -20.64 45.35
CA ARG A 148 -11.34 -20.04 45.90
C ARG A 148 -12.11 -19.31 44.78
N ARG A 149 -13.42 -19.51 44.75
CA ARG A 149 -14.37 -18.88 43.80
C ARG A 149 -14.29 -17.35 43.94
N GLY A 150 -13.72 -16.64 42.96
CA GLY A 150 -13.78 -15.16 42.95
C GLY A 150 -12.68 -14.38 42.23
N THR A 151 -11.55 -14.97 41.82
CA THR A 151 -10.52 -14.25 41.07
C THR A 151 -10.60 -14.58 39.58
N SER A 152 -10.85 -13.58 38.74
CA SER A 152 -10.65 -13.68 37.30
C SER A 152 -9.19 -14.08 37.01
N PRO A 153 -8.93 -14.99 36.05
CA PRO A 153 -7.57 -15.33 35.67
C PRO A 153 -6.88 -14.07 35.12
N PRO A 154 -5.58 -13.84 35.40
CA PRO A 154 -4.85 -12.77 34.73
C PRO A 154 -4.88 -12.99 33.21
N GLU A 155 -4.95 -11.92 32.41
CA GLU A 155 -5.03 -11.99 30.93
C GLU A 155 -3.79 -12.59 30.24
N SER A 156 -2.84 -13.14 31.00
CA SER A 156 -1.56 -13.68 30.51
C SER A 156 -1.50 -15.22 30.40
N TRP A 157 -2.63 -15.93 30.44
CA TRP A 157 -2.62 -17.38 30.19
C TRP A 157 -2.52 -17.63 28.69
N GLY A 158 -1.30 -17.95 28.28
CA GLY A 158 -0.87 -18.17 26.91
C GLY A 158 -1.79 -19.05 26.08
N ALA A 159 -1.76 -18.80 24.77
CA ALA A 159 -2.50 -19.47 23.71
C ALA A 159 -2.95 -20.90 24.09
N LYS A 160 -4.26 -21.16 24.02
CA LYS A 160 -4.81 -22.50 24.19
C LYS A 160 -3.96 -23.48 23.40
N PRO A 161 -3.36 -24.49 24.04
CA PRO A 161 -2.51 -25.42 23.34
C PRO A 161 -3.36 -26.16 22.29
N GLN A 162 -2.90 -26.08 21.05
CA GLN A 162 -3.60 -26.56 19.87
C GLN A 162 -3.66 -28.09 19.92
N ASP A 163 -4.87 -28.66 20.03
CA ASP A 163 -5.09 -30.11 20.10
C ASP A 163 -5.35 -30.73 18.73
N ASP A 164 -5.91 -29.93 17.83
CA ASP A 164 -6.27 -30.34 16.48
C ASP A 164 -5.35 -29.71 15.44
N CYS A 165 -5.02 -30.49 14.43
CA CYS A 165 -4.38 -30.00 13.23
C CYS A 165 -5.41 -29.23 12.40
N THR A 166 -5.32 -27.91 12.33
CA THR A 166 -6.30 -27.07 11.59
C THR A 166 -6.23 -27.22 10.05
N ILE A 167 -5.47 -28.19 9.54
CA ILE A 167 -5.36 -28.50 8.11
C ILE A 167 -6.26 -29.70 7.78
N CYS A 168 -6.11 -30.82 8.50
CA CYS A 168 -6.95 -32.01 8.32
C CYS A 168 -8.12 -32.10 9.29
N MET A 169 -8.18 -31.22 10.29
CA MET A 169 -9.15 -31.22 11.40
C MET A 169 -9.10 -32.47 12.31
N GLU A 170 -8.07 -33.29 12.18
CA GLU A 170 -7.81 -34.42 13.09
C GLU A 170 -6.98 -33.99 14.29
N ARG A 171 -7.13 -34.72 15.40
CA ARG A 171 -6.29 -34.52 16.60
C ARG A 171 -4.81 -34.71 16.24
N LEU A 172 -3.92 -33.92 16.83
CA LEU A 172 -2.48 -34.06 16.62
C LEU A 172 -1.92 -35.40 17.12
N VAL A 173 -2.64 -36.05 18.02
CA VAL A 173 -2.28 -37.33 18.64
C VAL A 173 -2.61 -38.52 17.73
N THR A 174 -3.48 -38.32 16.74
CA THR A 174 -3.90 -39.33 15.76
C THR A 174 -3.16 -39.13 14.43
N ALA A 175 -3.32 -40.09 13.51
CA ALA A 175 -2.77 -39.98 12.16
C ALA A 175 -3.38 -38.82 11.38
N SER A 176 -2.59 -38.21 10.50
CA SER A 176 -3.05 -37.19 9.55
C SER A 176 -4.12 -37.73 8.60
N GLY A 177 -5.25 -37.03 8.46
CA GLY A 177 -6.28 -37.32 7.45
C GLY A 177 -5.85 -37.26 5.97
N TYR A 178 -4.62 -36.79 5.67
CA TYR A 178 -4.00 -36.88 4.34
C TYR A 178 -3.27 -38.22 4.07
N GLU A 179 -3.46 -39.22 4.92
CA GLU A 179 -2.94 -40.57 4.68
C GLU A 179 -3.41 -41.11 3.30
N GLY A 180 -2.49 -41.69 2.53
CA GLY A 180 -2.79 -42.26 1.20
C GLY A 180 -2.92 -41.26 0.03
N VAL A 181 -3.12 -39.96 0.29
CA VAL A 181 -3.28 -38.94 -0.79
C VAL A 181 -1.93 -38.57 -1.43
N LEU A 182 -0.87 -38.53 -0.63
CA LEU A 182 0.46 -38.23 -1.10
C LEU A 182 1.29 -39.51 -1.26
N ARG A 183 1.84 -39.76 -2.45
CA ARG A 183 2.86 -40.81 -2.72
C ARG A 183 4.21 -40.56 -2.03
N HIS A 184 4.25 -39.79 -0.94
CA HIS A 184 5.46 -39.54 -0.17
C HIS A 184 5.76 -40.77 0.70
N LYS A 185 6.50 -41.73 0.14
CA LYS A 185 6.91 -43.01 0.75
C LYS A 185 7.84 -42.89 2.00
N GLY A 186 7.84 -41.77 2.72
CA GLY A 186 8.78 -41.53 3.82
C GLY A 186 8.28 -40.71 5.01
N VAL A 187 7.09 -40.12 4.94
CA VAL A 187 6.53 -39.33 6.06
C VAL A 187 5.49 -40.17 6.80
N ARG A 188 5.77 -40.45 8.07
CA ARG A 188 4.81 -41.11 8.97
C ARG A 188 3.59 -40.20 9.21
N PRO A 189 2.35 -40.68 9.02
CA PRO A 189 1.13 -39.89 9.23
C PRO A 189 0.98 -39.29 10.64
N GLU A 190 1.52 -39.95 11.67
CA GLU A 190 1.48 -39.51 13.07
C GLU A 190 2.52 -38.42 13.40
N LEU A 191 3.45 -38.10 12.50
CA LEU A 191 4.54 -37.19 12.81
C LEU A 191 4.02 -35.76 12.93
N VAL A 192 4.03 -35.22 14.15
CA VAL A 192 3.72 -33.81 14.42
C VAL A 192 4.99 -32.98 14.56
N GLY A 193 4.90 -31.74 14.11
CA GLY A 193 5.86 -30.74 14.54
C GLY A 193 5.30 -29.35 14.69
N ARG A 194 6.18 -28.51 15.22
CA ARG A 194 5.92 -27.13 15.61
C ARG A 194 6.68 -26.20 14.68
N LEU A 195 6.01 -25.19 14.14
CA LEU A 195 6.68 -24.15 13.37
C LEU A 195 7.47 -23.24 14.31
N GLY A 196 8.78 -23.09 14.08
CA GLY A 196 9.70 -22.58 15.10
C GLY A 196 9.40 -21.18 15.67
N ARG A 197 8.91 -20.24 14.86
CA ARG A 197 8.66 -18.85 15.30
C ARG A 197 7.31 -18.65 15.97
N CYS A 198 6.25 -19.15 15.35
CA CYS A 198 4.87 -18.93 15.81
C CYS A 198 4.36 -20.05 16.73
N GLY A 199 5.06 -21.18 16.77
CA GLY A 199 4.76 -22.26 17.69
C GLY A 199 3.50 -23.07 17.37
N HIS A 200 2.80 -22.80 16.27
CA HIS A 200 1.64 -23.60 15.83
C HIS A 200 2.07 -25.00 15.38
N MET A 201 1.22 -25.98 15.65
CA MET A 201 1.51 -27.40 15.47
C MET A 201 0.61 -28.02 14.40
N TYR A 202 1.20 -28.92 13.60
CA TYR A 202 0.50 -29.64 12.54
C TYR A 202 1.17 -31.00 12.34
N HIS A 203 0.44 -31.95 11.74
CA HIS A 203 1.08 -33.11 11.15
C HIS A 203 2.02 -32.67 10.01
N LEU A 204 3.21 -33.27 9.93
CA LEU A 204 4.17 -33.00 8.87
C LEU A 204 3.54 -33.23 7.49
N LEU A 205 2.79 -34.32 7.37
CA LEU A 205 2.14 -34.73 6.13
C LEU A 205 1.15 -33.66 5.64
N CYS A 206 0.37 -33.06 6.55
CA CYS A 206 -0.56 -31.98 6.25
C CYS A 206 0.15 -30.73 5.72
N LEU A 207 1.26 -30.31 6.34
CA LEU A 207 2.05 -29.17 5.84
C LEU A 207 2.71 -29.48 4.49
N VAL A 208 3.17 -30.72 4.28
CA VAL A 208 3.73 -31.17 2.99
C VAL A 208 2.67 -31.15 1.89
N ALA A 209 1.44 -31.63 2.17
CA ALA A 209 0.32 -31.56 1.23
C ALA A 209 -0.02 -30.12 0.87
N MET A 210 -0.16 -29.26 1.88
CA MET A 210 -0.43 -27.84 1.69
C MET A 210 0.65 -27.16 0.84
N TYR A 211 1.92 -27.38 1.16
CA TYR A 211 3.03 -26.79 0.40
C TYR A 211 3.08 -27.32 -1.05
N SER A 212 2.80 -28.60 -1.26
CA SER A 212 2.81 -29.23 -2.59
C SER A 212 1.76 -28.64 -3.54
N ASN A 213 0.61 -28.28 -2.99
CA ASN A 213 -0.49 -27.63 -3.72
C ASN A 213 -0.26 -26.13 -3.97
N GLY A 214 0.74 -25.52 -3.33
CA GLY A 214 1.12 -24.12 -3.54
C GLY A 214 2.17 -23.90 -4.62
N ASN A 215 2.74 -22.69 -4.62
CA ASN A 215 3.73 -22.24 -5.61
C ASN A 215 5.11 -22.92 -5.48
N LYS A 216 5.35 -23.66 -4.38
CA LYS A 216 6.61 -24.37 -4.11
C LYS A 216 7.87 -23.51 -4.23
N ASP A 217 7.78 -22.25 -3.79
CA ASP A 217 8.85 -21.25 -3.86
C ASP A 217 9.96 -21.41 -2.81
N GLY A 218 9.81 -22.36 -1.89
CA GLY A 218 10.70 -22.59 -0.76
C GLY A 218 10.37 -21.78 0.49
N SER A 219 9.27 -21.02 0.47
CA SER A 219 8.68 -20.39 1.63
C SER A 219 7.51 -21.23 2.17
N LEU A 220 7.22 -21.11 3.46
CA LEU A 220 6.09 -21.78 4.11
C LEU A 220 5.29 -20.75 4.89
N GLN A 221 3.99 -20.66 4.63
CA GLN A 221 3.09 -19.80 5.39
C GLN A 221 2.32 -20.63 6.42
N CYS A 222 2.34 -20.21 7.68
CA CYS A 222 1.54 -20.84 8.73
C CYS A 222 0.04 -20.65 8.44
N PRO A 223 -0.77 -21.73 8.36
CA PRO A 223 -2.21 -21.63 8.12
C PRO A 223 -2.97 -20.82 9.16
N THR A 224 -2.54 -20.91 10.42
CA THR A 224 -3.24 -20.30 11.56
C THR A 224 -2.95 -18.80 11.68
N CYS A 225 -1.69 -18.41 11.77
CA CYS A 225 -1.31 -17.01 12.03
C CYS A 225 -0.70 -16.26 10.82
N LYS A 226 -0.63 -16.92 9.66
CA LYS A 226 -0.08 -16.36 8.41
C LYS A 226 1.40 -15.97 8.44
N ALA A 227 2.13 -16.29 9.53
CA ALA A 227 3.57 -16.09 9.60
C ALA A 227 4.30 -16.80 8.44
N ILE A 228 5.15 -16.07 7.73
CA ILE A 228 5.92 -16.56 6.57
C ILE A 228 7.31 -17.00 7.03
N TYR A 229 7.70 -18.22 6.68
CA TYR A 229 9.03 -18.81 6.88
C TYR A 229 9.77 -18.88 5.55
N GLY A 230 11.02 -18.42 5.51
CA GLY A 230 11.75 -18.25 4.26
C GLY A 230 11.36 -16.97 3.52
N GLU A 231 11.74 -16.88 2.25
CA GLU A 231 11.46 -15.74 1.38
C GLU A 231 10.33 -16.10 0.42
N LYS A 232 9.14 -15.51 0.62
CA LYS A 232 7.98 -15.70 -0.25
C LYS A 232 8.24 -15.03 -1.61
N THR A 233 7.95 -15.76 -2.68
CA THR A 233 7.97 -15.27 -4.05
C THR A 233 6.70 -15.70 -4.78
N GLY A 234 6.28 -14.92 -5.77
CA GLY A 234 5.08 -15.20 -6.53
C GLY A 234 5.35 -15.72 -7.94
N THR A 235 4.29 -15.74 -8.73
CA THR A 235 4.26 -16.30 -10.09
C THR A 235 4.18 -15.20 -11.15
N GLN A 236 4.40 -13.93 -10.81
CA GLN A 236 4.38 -12.81 -11.78
C GLN A 236 5.16 -13.14 -13.07
N PRO A 237 4.56 -12.99 -14.26
CA PRO A 237 5.27 -13.19 -15.52
C PRO A 237 6.40 -12.18 -15.75
N PRO A 238 7.33 -12.44 -16.68
CA PRO A 238 8.35 -11.48 -17.05
C PRO A 238 7.76 -10.15 -17.55
N GLY A 239 8.27 -9.02 -17.06
CA GLY A 239 7.94 -7.71 -17.56
C GLY A 239 8.92 -6.64 -17.09
N LYS A 240 8.45 -5.39 -17.10
CA LYS A 240 9.20 -4.19 -16.76
C LYS A 240 8.43 -3.37 -15.73
N MET A 241 9.14 -2.86 -14.72
CA MET A 241 8.67 -1.83 -13.81
C MET A 241 9.55 -0.60 -13.98
N GLU A 242 8.95 0.55 -14.24
CA GLU A 242 9.64 1.85 -14.29
C GLU A 242 9.02 2.82 -13.29
N PHE A 243 9.82 3.77 -12.82
CA PHE A 243 9.30 4.81 -11.95
C PHE A 243 10.09 6.10 -12.11
N HIS A 244 9.40 7.22 -11.91
CA HIS A 244 9.96 8.56 -11.96
C HIS A 244 9.00 9.57 -11.34
N LEU A 245 9.47 10.79 -11.13
CA LEU A 245 8.67 11.89 -10.62
C LEU A 245 7.93 12.63 -11.75
N ILE A 246 6.71 13.06 -11.44
CA ILE A 246 5.93 14.01 -12.24
C ILE A 246 5.62 15.26 -11.40
N PRO A 247 5.61 16.47 -11.99
CA PRO A 247 5.50 17.74 -11.27
C PRO A 247 4.05 18.10 -10.91
N HIS A 248 3.28 17.13 -10.42
CA HIS A 248 1.89 17.32 -10.02
C HIS A 248 1.63 16.66 -8.66
N SER A 249 0.81 17.31 -7.84
CA SER A 249 0.38 16.79 -6.54
C SER A 249 -0.84 15.91 -6.67
N LEU A 250 -0.89 14.84 -5.88
CA LEU A 250 -2.10 14.03 -5.73
C LEU A 250 -3.11 14.73 -4.81
N PRO A 251 -4.43 14.53 -5.02
CA PRO A 251 -5.43 14.95 -4.05
C PRO A 251 -5.12 14.42 -2.64
N GLY A 252 -5.13 15.30 -1.64
CA GLY A 252 -4.77 14.97 -0.26
C GLY A 252 -3.29 15.09 0.09
N PHE A 253 -2.41 15.38 -0.90
CA PHE A 253 -0.97 15.56 -0.70
C PHE A 253 -0.47 16.85 -1.38
N ALA A 254 -0.94 18.00 -0.88
CA ALA A 254 -0.53 19.32 -1.37
C ALA A 254 0.99 19.52 -1.29
N ASP A 255 1.52 20.36 -2.20
CA ASP A 255 2.93 20.76 -2.24
C ASP A 255 3.93 19.61 -2.38
N THR A 256 3.48 18.47 -2.91
CA THR A 256 4.34 17.33 -3.25
C THR A 256 4.36 17.06 -4.75
N GLN A 257 5.47 16.51 -5.25
CA GLN A 257 5.49 15.83 -6.55
C GLN A 257 4.85 14.44 -6.41
N THR A 258 4.56 13.79 -7.54
CA THR A 258 4.05 12.41 -7.55
C THR A 258 5.09 11.46 -8.11
N ILE A 259 5.26 10.33 -7.45
CA ILE A 259 5.96 9.16 -7.99
C ILE A 259 4.97 8.44 -8.91
N ARG A 260 5.26 8.40 -10.21
CA ARG A 260 4.55 7.58 -11.18
C ARG A 260 5.29 6.26 -11.36
N ILE A 261 4.59 5.15 -11.11
CA ILE A 261 5.06 3.79 -11.39
C ILE A 261 4.37 3.31 -12.67
N VAL A 262 5.13 2.65 -13.54
CA VAL A 262 4.64 2.10 -14.80
C VAL A 262 5.03 0.64 -14.87
N TYR A 263 4.04 -0.25 -14.88
CA TYR A 263 4.24 -1.67 -15.11
C TYR A 263 3.91 -2.00 -16.56
N ASP A 264 4.73 -2.84 -17.19
CA ASP A 264 4.51 -3.33 -18.55
C ASP A 264 4.83 -4.83 -18.61
N ILE A 265 3.80 -5.64 -18.80
CA ILE A 265 3.88 -7.10 -18.88
C ILE A 265 3.28 -7.52 -20.23
N PRO A 266 4.08 -8.11 -21.14
CA PRO A 266 3.57 -8.63 -22.40
C PRO A 266 2.80 -9.94 -22.20
N THR A 267 2.05 -10.34 -23.22
CA THR A 267 1.48 -11.70 -23.30
C THR A 267 2.57 -12.75 -23.41
N GLY A 268 2.24 -14.01 -23.15
CA GLY A 268 3.23 -15.08 -23.21
C GLY A 268 2.65 -16.48 -23.03
N ILE A 269 3.53 -17.41 -22.67
CA ILE A 269 3.21 -18.80 -22.38
C ILE A 269 3.40 -19.06 -20.88
N GLN A 270 2.42 -19.74 -20.29
CA GLN A 270 2.42 -20.12 -18.89
C GLN A 270 3.56 -21.11 -18.58
N GLY A 271 4.43 -20.73 -17.65
CA GLY A 271 5.40 -21.63 -17.03
C GLY A 271 4.78 -22.69 -16.11
N PRO A 272 5.57 -23.65 -15.59
CA PRO A 272 5.12 -24.74 -14.73
C PRO A 272 4.52 -24.28 -13.40
N GLU A 273 4.77 -23.04 -12.98
CA GLU A 273 4.23 -22.44 -11.75
C GLU A 273 2.82 -21.85 -11.91
N HIS A 274 2.29 -21.78 -13.14
CA HIS A 274 1.00 -21.16 -13.44
C HIS A 274 -0.13 -22.20 -13.55
N PRO A 275 -1.41 -21.77 -13.54
CA PRO A 275 -2.55 -22.68 -13.55
C PRO A 275 -2.58 -23.68 -14.71
N ASN A 276 -2.22 -23.25 -15.92
CA ASN A 276 -2.27 -24.08 -17.13
C ASN A 276 -0.92 -24.04 -17.88
N PRO A 277 0.11 -24.77 -17.40
CA PRO A 277 1.44 -24.77 -18.01
C PRO A 277 1.40 -25.09 -19.52
N GLY A 278 2.14 -24.33 -20.32
CA GLY A 278 2.18 -24.46 -21.77
C GLY A 278 1.06 -23.72 -22.52
N LYS A 279 -0.01 -23.29 -21.84
CA LYS A 279 -1.07 -22.47 -22.45
C LYS A 279 -0.63 -21.01 -22.58
N LYS A 280 -1.20 -20.29 -23.55
CA LYS A 280 -1.04 -18.83 -23.64
C LYS A 280 -1.71 -18.14 -22.44
N PHE A 281 -1.20 -16.97 -22.07
CA PHE A 281 -1.88 -16.04 -21.18
C PHE A 281 -2.00 -14.66 -21.84
N THR A 282 -3.07 -13.93 -21.53
CA THR A 282 -3.30 -12.56 -22.00
C THR A 282 -2.84 -11.54 -20.95
N ALA A 283 -2.62 -10.29 -21.36
CA ALA A 283 -2.18 -9.21 -20.48
C ALA A 283 -2.92 -7.92 -20.87
N ARG A 284 -3.98 -7.57 -20.14
CA ARG A 284 -4.89 -6.46 -20.49
C ARG A 284 -4.50 -5.17 -19.77
N GLY A 285 -4.64 -4.05 -20.49
CA GLY A 285 -4.47 -2.70 -19.93
C GLY A 285 -3.04 -2.32 -19.57
N PHE A 286 -2.04 -3.00 -20.12
CA PHE A 286 -0.64 -2.60 -19.99
C PHE A 286 -0.26 -1.59 -21.10
N PRO A 287 0.60 -0.59 -20.82
CA PRO A 287 1.24 -0.33 -19.52
C PRO A 287 0.24 0.19 -18.45
N ARG A 288 0.34 -0.33 -17.23
CA ARG A 288 -0.47 0.10 -16.09
C ARG A 288 0.25 1.20 -15.33
N HIS A 289 -0.43 2.33 -15.14
CA HIS A 289 0.09 3.50 -14.43
C HIS A 289 -0.43 3.53 -12.99
N CYS A 290 0.46 3.78 -12.03
CA CYS A 290 0.12 3.89 -10.61
C CYS A 290 0.82 5.09 -9.97
N TYR A 291 0.26 5.58 -8.86
CA TYR A 291 0.69 6.85 -8.26
C TYR A 291 0.90 6.76 -6.75
N LEU A 292 2.01 7.32 -6.28
CA LEU A 292 2.33 7.54 -4.86
C LEU A 292 2.75 9.00 -4.65
N PRO A 293 2.43 9.64 -3.51
CA PRO A 293 2.99 10.96 -3.20
C PRO A 293 4.50 10.87 -2.98
N ASN A 294 5.27 11.86 -3.46
CA ASN A 294 6.71 11.95 -3.21
C ASN A 294 7.02 12.54 -1.82
N ASN A 295 6.55 11.86 -0.77
CA ASN A 295 6.93 12.11 0.61
C ASN A 295 7.72 10.91 1.16
N GLU A 296 8.13 10.97 2.43
CA GLU A 296 8.92 9.90 3.05
C GLU A 296 8.22 8.53 3.02
N LYS A 297 6.94 8.50 3.42
CA LYS A 297 6.13 7.26 3.44
C LYS A 297 5.92 6.70 2.03
N GLY A 298 5.66 7.54 1.04
CA GLY A 298 5.51 7.13 -0.36
C GLY A 298 6.81 6.58 -0.96
N ARG A 299 7.97 7.18 -0.65
CA ARG A 299 9.28 6.63 -1.05
C ARG A 299 9.58 5.30 -0.37
N LYS A 300 9.17 5.11 0.90
CA LYS A 300 9.25 3.82 1.59
C LYS A 300 8.40 2.76 0.91
N VAL A 301 7.14 3.07 0.59
CA VAL A 301 6.26 2.17 -0.18
C VAL A 301 6.89 1.81 -1.52
N LEU A 302 7.44 2.78 -2.26
CA LEU A 302 8.11 2.51 -3.54
C LEU A 302 9.27 1.50 -3.38
N ARG A 303 10.14 1.66 -2.37
CA ARG A 303 11.25 0.70 -2.14
C ARG A 303 10.73 -0.71 -1.90
N LEU A 304 9.68 -0.85 -1.11
CA LEU A 304 9.08 -2.16 -0.83
C LEU A 304 8.34 -2.74 -2.04
N LEU A 305 7.68 -1.92 -2.86
CA LEU A 305 7.09 -2.35 -4.13
C LEU A 305 8.14 -2.84 -5.12
N ILE A 306 9.32 -2.23 -5.16
CA ILE A 306 10.47 -2.71 -5.95
C ILE A 306 10.90 -4.10 -5.47
N THR A 307 11.03 -4.30 -4.16
CA THR A 307 11.32 -5.62 -3.59
C THR A 307 10.24 -6.64 -3.91
N ALA A 308 8.96 -6.27 -3.81
CA ALA A 308 7.83 -7.14 -4.15
C ALA A 308 7.82 -7.50 -5.64
N TRP A 309 8.15 -6.56 -6.52
CA TRP A 309 8.33 -6.79 -7.96
C TRP A 309 9.47 -7.76 -8.25
N GLU A 310 10.63 -7.58 -7.61
CA GLU A 310 11.78 -8.49 -7.72
C GLU A 310 11.44 -9.90 -7.19
N ARG A 311 10.57 -9.98 -6.19
CA ARG A 311 10.02 -11.23 -5.65
C ARG A 311 8.80 -11.76 -6.41
N ARG A 312 8.43 -11.18 -7.57
CA ARG A 312 7.31 -11.62 -8.41
C ARG A 312 5.93 -11.59 -7.72
N LEU A 313 5.68 -10.62 -6.84
CA LEU A 313 4.48 -10.57 -5.98
C LEU A 313 3.41 -9.54 -6.41
N ILE A 314 3.68 -8.65 -7.38
CA ILE A 314 2.74 -7.58 -7.76
C ILE A 314 1.59 -8.12 -8.61
N PHE A 315 1.90 -8.99 -9.57
CA PHE A 315 0.91 -9.62 -10.45
C PHE A 315 1.00 -11.15 -10.38
N THR A 316 -0.05 -11.80 -10.86
CA THR A 316 -0.14 -13.25 -11.06
C THR A 316 -0.90 -13.55 -12.35
N ILE A 317 -0.92 -14.81 -12.78
CA ILE A 317 -1.85 -15.30 -13.82
C ILE A 317 -3.02 -15.94 -13.11
N GLY A 318 -4.23 -15.50 -13.44
CA GLY A 318 -5.46 -15.99 -12.82
C GLY A 318 -6.69 -15.57 -13.62
N THR A 319 -7.80 -15.44 -12.90
CA THR A 319 -9.08 -14.98 -13.44
C THR A 319 -9.32 -13.53 -13.04
N SER A 320 -9.66 -12.68 -14.01
CA SER A 320 -9.97 -11.27 -13.77
C SER A 320 -11.30 -11.12 -13.03
N ASN A 321 -11.29 -10.47 -11.87
CA ASN A 321 -12.52 -10.16 -11.13
C ASN A 321 -13.44 -9.19 -11.89
N THR A 322 -12.88 -8.33 -12.75
CA THR A 322 -13.65 -7.32 -13.48
C THR A 322 -14.30 -7.87 -14.75
N THR A 323 -13.64 -8.81 -15.43
CA THR A 323 -14.07 -9.29 -16.76
C THR A 323 -14.40 -10.79 -16.82
N GLY A 324 -14.04 -11.55 -15.79
CA GLY A 324 -14.15 -13.02 -15.80
C GLY A 324 -13.14 -13.74 -16.72
N GLU A 325 -12.26 -13.01 -17.42
CA GLU A 325 -11.25 -13.61 -18.31
C GLU A 325 -10.26 -14.45 -17.49
N SER A 326 -10.17 -15.74 -17.79
CA SER A 326 -9.18 -16.66 -17.23
C SER A 326 -7.86 -16.62 -18.01
N ASP A 327 -6.81 -17.20 -17.43
CA ASP A 327 -5.47 -17.23 -18.03
C ASP A 327 -4.97 -15.82 -18.40
N THR A 328 -5.23 -14.82 -17.54
CA THR A 328 -4.83 -13.42 -17.78
C THR A 328 -4.01 -12.86 -16.62
N VAL A 329 -3.19 -11.84 -16.92
CA VAL A 329 -2.41 -11.11 -15.92
C VAL A 329 -3.32 -10.23 -15.07
N VAL A 330 -3.40 -10.54 -13.79
CA VAL A 330 -4.22 -9.83 -12.80
C VAL A 330 -3.33 -9.25 -11.69
N TRP A 331 -3.85 -8.22 -11.01
CA TRP A 331 -3.27 -7.80 -9.73
C TRP A 331 -3.31 -8.98 -8.76
N ASN A 332 -2.30 -9.07 -7.91
CA ASN A 332 -2.27 -10.05 -6.83
C ASN A 332 -2.90 -9.42 -5.58
N GLU A 333 -2.20 -9.43 -4.45
CA GLU A 333 -2.72 -9.02 -3.14
C GLU A 333 -2.10 -7.70 -2.63
N ILE A 334 -1.59 -6.85 -3.53
CA ILE A 334 -0.98 -5.55 -3.19
C ILE A 334 -1.66 -4.46 -4.02
N HIS A 335 -2.48 -3.65 -3.37
CA HIS A 335 -3.28 -2.64 -4.04
C HIS A 335 -2.42 -1.48 -4.54
N HIS A 336 -2.83 -0.94 -5.69
CA HIS A 336 -2.21 0.21 -6.33
C HIS A 336 -3.27 1.25 -6.64
N LYS A 337 -2.90 2.53 -6.53
CA LYS A 337 -3.74 3.64 -6.97
C LYS A 337 -3.51 3.93 -8.44
N THR A 338 -4.46 3.54 -9.29
CA THR A 338 -4.42 3.66 -10.76
C THR A 338 -5.15 4.90 -11.29
N GLU A 339 -5.92 5.58 -10.45
CA GLU A 339 -6.61 6.83 -10.78
C GLU A 339 -5.91 8.01 -10.08
N PHE A 340 -5.57 9.06 -10.83
CA PHE A 340 -4.68 10.13 -10.36
C PHE A 340 -5.42 11.19 -9.53
N GLY A 341 -6.38 11.90 -10.11
CA GLY A 341 -7.01 13.08 -9.46
C GLY A 341 -8.45 12.91 -9.04
N SER A 342 -8.96 11.68 -9.02
CA SER A 342 -10.25 11.32 -8.45
C SER A 342 -10.19 9.90 -7.86
N ASN A 343 -11.27 9.46 -7.23
CA ASN A 343 -11.41 8.14 -6.64
C ASN A 343 -12.76 7.49 -7.01
N LEU A 344 -13.24 7.73 -8.24
CA LEU A 344 -14.55 7.22 -8.69
C LEU A 344 -14.55 5.70 -8.81
N THR A 345 -13.40 5.12 -9.13
CA THR A 345 -13.23 3.67 -9.26
C THR A 345 -12.93 2.97 -7.93
N GLY A 346 -12.72 3.72 -6.84
CA GLY A 346 -12.20 3.20 -5.57
C GLY A 346 -10.67 2.97 -5.58
N HIS A 347 -10.01 3.12 -6.72
CA HIS A 347 -8.57 2.90 -6.90
C HIS A 347 -7.79 4.21 -7.12
N GLY A 348 -8.24 5.31 -6.53
CA GLY A 348 -7.64 6.63 -6.66
C GLY A 348 -7.49 7.43 -5.37
N TYR A 349 -7.33 8.74 -5.51
CA TYR A 349 -7.09 9.70 -4.44
C TYR A 349 -8.20 10.78 -4.39
N PRO A 350 -8.47 11.41 -3.24
CA PRO A 350 -7.76 11.29 -1.96
C PRO A 350 -8.08 10.00 -1.20
N ASP A 351 -7.07 9.46 -0.52
CA ASP A 351 -7.19 8.32 0.39
C ASP A 351 -6.06 8.40 1.43
N ALA A 352 -6.42 8.81 2.65
CA ALA A 352 -5.46 8.99 3.73
C ALA A 352 -4.93 7.67 4.30
N SER A 353 -5.69 6.57 4.14
CA SER A 353 -5.37 5.26 4.71
C SER A 353 -4.50 4.40 3.79
N TYR A 354 -4.51 4.69 2.49
CA TYR A 354 -3.88 3.85 1.47
C TYR A 354 -2.42 3.49 1.75
N LEU A 355 -1.58 4.46 2.14
CA LEU A 355 -0.16 4.19 2.36
C LEU A 355 0.07 3.23 3.54
N ASP A 356 -0.76 3.27 4.58
CA ASP A 356 -0.65 2.35 5.71
C ASP A 356 -1.22 0.97 5.36
N ASN A 357 -2.33 0.94 4.61
CA ASN A 357 -2.93 -0.31 4.12
C ASN A 357 -1.95 -1.07 3.21
N VAL A 358 -1.34 -0.41 2.22
CA VAL A 358 -0.41 -1.08 1.29
C VAL A 358 0.87 -1.53 2.01
N LEU A 359 1.32 -0.84 3.06
CA LEU A 359 2.42 -1.30 3.91
C LEU A 359 2.05 -2.57 4.67
N ALA A 360 0.82 -2.68 5.18
CA ALA A 360 0.30 -3.88 5.82
C ALA A 360 0.20 -5.05 4.83
N GLU A 361 -0.30 -4.80 3.61
CA GLU A 361 -0.36 -5.79 2.52
C GLU A 361 1.03 -6.30 2.14
N LEU A 362 1.99 -5.40 1.93
CA LEU A 362 3.39 -5.75 1.67
C LEU A 362 3.96 -6.61 2.79
N THR A 363 3.70 -6.23 4.05
CA THR A 363 4.14 -7.00 5.22
C THR A 363 3.49 -8.39 5.27
N ALA A 364 2.20 -8.50 4.94
CA ALA A 364 1.47 -9.76 4.84
C ALA A 364 2.01 -10.67 3.72
N GLN A 365 2.64 -10.09 2.69
CA GLN A 365 3.39 -10.83 1.65
C GLN A 365 4.85 -11.10 2.03
N GLY A 366 5.29 -10.74 3.24
CA GLY A 366 6.66 -10.95 3.71
C GLY A 366 7.66 -9.92 3.20
N VAL A 367 7.18 -8.76 2.74
CA VAL A 367 7.97 -7.63 2.25
C VAL A 367 7.91 -6.50 3.27
N SER A 368 8.94 -6.42 4.11
CA SER A 368 9.09 -5.39 5.14
C SER A 368 10.51 -4.83 5.10
N GLU A 369 10.72 -3.64 5.66
CA GLU A 369 12.07 -3.16 5.92
C GLU A 369 12.73 -4.12 6.92
N ALA A 370 13.91 -4.62 6.60
CA ALA A 370 14.63 -5.49 7.52
C ALA A 370 14.85 -4.74 8.82
N VAL A 371 14.39 -5.31 9.94
CA VAL A 371 14.91 -4.92 11.25
C VAL A 371 16.40 -5.27 11.18
N ALA A 372 17.26 -4.25 11.15
CA ALA A 372 18.69 -4.46 11.28
C ALA A 372 18.89 -5.40 12.48
N LYS A 373 19.54 -6.55 12.25
CA LYS A 373 19.93 -7.43 13.34
C LYS A 373 20.84 -6.60 14.25
N ALA A 374 20.30 -6.17 15.39
CA ALA A 374 21.06 -5.54 16.46
C ALA A 374 22.04 -6.57 17.05
#